data_AF-A0A1Q5U5T4-F1
#
_entry.id   AF-A0A1Q5U5T4-F1
#
_cell.length_a   1.000
_cell.length_b   1.000
_cell.length_c   1.000
_cell.angle_alpha   90.00
_cell.angle_beta   90.00
_cell.angle_gamma   90.00
#
_symmetry.space_group_name_H-M   'P 1'
#
loop_
_entity.id
_entity.type
_entity.pdbx_description
1 polymer ?
#
loop_
_entity_poly.entity_id
_entity_poly.type
_entity_poly.pdbx_seq_one_letter_code
_entity_poly.pdbx_strand_id
1 'polypeptide(L)'
;MASPQGFSYKKPKGVPHKFDADKQQQFIDDYKVLKDRAAQNEPILFIDAVHPSQSTKLSYGWMKAGKNQVKGVETTGSRTRLNILGALNLQRIEDP
;
A
#
# COMPACT_ATOMS: atom_id res chain seq x y z
N MET A 1 -23.41 -9.59 6.70
CA MET A 1 -24.46 -10.56 7.09
C MET A 1 -23.80 -11.91 7.27
N ALA A 2 -24.11 -12.64 8.35
CA ALA A 2 -23.59 -14.00 8.53
C ALA A 2 -24.39 -14.97 7.66
N SER A 3 -23.73 -15.98 7.08
CA SER A 3 -24.44 -17.03 6.36
C SER A 3 -25.19 -17.94 7.36
N PRO A 4 -26.26 -18.63 6.93
CA PRO A 4 -27.03 -19.55 7.78
C PRO A 4 -26.21 -20.72 8.36
N GLN A 5 -24.95 -20.88 7.94
CA GLN A 5 -23.99 -21.88 8.42
C GLN A 5 -22.91 -21.28 9.34
N GLY A 6 -23.09 -20.04 9.82
CA GLY A 6 -22.20 -19.40 10.80
C GLY A 6 -20.95 -18.72 10.24
N PHE A 7 -20.86 -18.49 8.93
CA PHE A 7 -19.71 -17.79 8.32
C PHE A 7 -19.98 -16.29 8.21
N SER A 8 -19.01 -15.43 8.50
CA SER A 8 -19.13 -13.98 8.25
C SER A 8 -17.96 -13.46 7.44
N TYR A 9 -18.26 -12.81 6.32
CA TYR A 9 -17.29 -12.11 5.49
C TYR A 9 -17.14 -10.66 6.00
N LYS A 10 -15.98 -10.31 6.56
CA LYS A 10 -15.65 -8.95 7.00
C LYS A 10 -14.18 -8.64 6.72
N LYS A 11 -13.93 -7.46 6.16
CA LYS A 11 -12.59 -6.88 6.01
C LYS A 11 -12.43 -5.75 7.05
N PRO A 12 -11.34 -5.70 7.83
CA PRO A 12 -11.06 -4.55 8.69
C PRO A 12 -10.89 -3.30 7.83
N LYS A 13 -11.52 -2.19 8.23
CA LYS A 13 -11.19 -0.88 7.67
C LYS A 13 -9.95 -0.38 8.39
N GLY A 14 -8.84 -0.27 7.66
CA GLY A 14 -7.65 0.40 8.18
C GLY A 14 -7.93 1.89 8.26
N VAL A 15 -7.75 2.48 9.44
CA VAL A 15 -7.68 3.92 9.61
C VAL A 15 -6.20 4.22 9.90
N PRO A 16 -5.56 5.19 9.20
CA PRO A 16 -4.17 5.51 9.46
C PRO A 16 -3.98 5.91 10.93
N HIS A 17 -3.22 5.13 11.69
CA HIS A 17 -3.00 5.35 13.12
C HIS A 17 -2.29 6.70 13.40
N LYS A 18 -1.59 7.26 12.41
CA LYS A 18 -0.80 8.49 12.54
C LYS A 18 -1.44 9.70 11.87
N PHE A 19 -2.74 9.65 11.56
CA PHE A 19 -3.42 10.79 10.96
C PHE A 19 -3.40 12.00 11.91
N ASP A 20 -2.97 13.14 11.41
CA ASP A 20 -2.87 14.41 12.13
C ASP A 20 -3.21 15.53 11.14
N ALA A 21 -4.36 16.18 11.37
CA ALA A 21 -4.90 17.18 10.45
C ALA A 21 -4.02 18.44 10.38
N ASP A 22 -3.43 18.84 11.50
CA ASP A 22 -2.58 20.04 11.57
C ASP A 22 -1.28 19.80 10.81
N LYS A 23 -0.68 18.61 10.95
CA LYS A 23 0.49 18.22 10.14
C LYS A 23 0.17 18.13 8.65
N GLN A 24 -1.03 17.67 8.30
CA GLN A 24 -1.45 17.63 6.90
C GLN A 24 -1.60 19.05 6.33
N GLN A 25 -2.20 19.96 7.09
CA GLN A 25 -2.35 21.35 6.68
C GLN A 25 -0.99 22.04 6.53
N GLN A 26 -0.07 21.85 7.49
CA GLN A 26 1.29 22.36 7.41
C GLN A 26 2.01 21.90 6.14
N PHE A 27 1.91 20.60 5.81
CA PHE A 27 2.49 20.05 4.60
C PHE A 27 1.93 20.71 3.32
N ILE A 28 0.62 20.95 3.27
CA ILE A 28 -0.03 21.60 2.12
C ILE A 28 0.52 23.02 1.91
N ASP A 29 0.69 23.77 2.99
CA ASP A 29 1.14 25.16 2.90
C ASP A 29 2.63 25.24 2.53
N ASP A 30 3.47 24.38 3.11
CA ASP A 30 4.88 24.25 2.72
C ASP A 30 5.04 23.84 1.24
N TYR A 31 4.22 22.91 0.78
CA TYR A 31 4.24 22.44 -0.60
C TYR A 31 3.85 23.53 -1.60
N LYS A 32 2.87 24.38 -1.29
CA LYS A 32 2.51 25.54 -2.13
C LYS A 32 3.69 26.50 -2.27
N VAL A 33 4.33 26.85 -1.15
CA VAL A 33 5.51 27.73 -1.14
C VAL A 33 6.66 27.12 -1.96
N LEU A 34 6.90 25.81 -1.81
CA LEU A 34 7.91 25.10 -2.60
C LEU A 34 7.58 25.16 -4.10
N LYS A 35 6.33 24.92 -4.47
CA LYS A 35 5.87 24.93 -5.86
C LYS A 35 6.02 26.31 -6.51
N ASP A 36 5.68 27.36 -5.77
CA ASP A 36 5.84 28.74 -6.24
C ASP A 36 7.32 29.12 -6.42
N ARG A 37 8.19 28.66 -5.52
CA ARG A 37 9.65 28.89 -5.59
C ARG A 37 10.33 28.14 -6.73
N ALA A 38 9.98 26.87 -6.94
CA ALA A 38 10.56 26.04 -8.00
C ALA A 38 10.23 26.59 -9.40
N ALA A 39 9.09 27.30 -9.52
CA ALA A 39 8.60 27.89 -10.77
C ALA A 39 8.64 26.88 -11.94
N GLN A 40 8.74 27.35 -13.19
CA GLN A 40 8.85 26.46 -14.37
C GLN A 40 10.27 25.93 -14.60
N ASN A 41 11.25 26.38 -13.82
CA ASN A 41 12.67 26.12 -14.09
C ASN A 41 13.22 24.91 -13.34
N GLU A 42 12.62 24.51 -12.21
CA GLU A 42 13.04 23.37 -11.41
C GLU A 42 11.94 22.30 -11.30
N PRO A 43 12.24 21.02 -11.59
CA PRO A 43 11.26 19.96 -11.46
C PRO A 43 11.07 19.55 -10.01
N ILE A 44 9.82 19.31 -9.61
CA ILE A 44 9.48 18.69 -8.33
C ILE A 44 9.27 17.19 -8.55
N LEU A 45 10.09 16.38 -7.87
CA LEU A 45 10.02 14.91 -7.95
C LEU A 45 9.40 14.31 -6.68
N PHE A 46 8.43 13.44 -6.87
CA PHE A 46 7.85 12.62 -5.80
C PHE A 46 8.51 11.25 -5.80
N ILE A 47 9.24 10.94 -4.74
CA ILE A 47 10.02 9.70 -4.65
C ILE A 47 9.34 8.74 -3.68
N ASP A 48 9.25 7.47 -4.05
CA ASP A 48 8.79 6.41 -3.16
C ASP A 48 9.65 5.15 -3.35
N ALA A 49 9.68 4.30 -2.32
CA ALA A 49 10.42 3.04 -2.33
C ALA A 49 9.52 1.89 -1.88
N VAL A 50 9.48 0.82 -2.67
CA VAL A 50 8.71 -0.38 -2.37
C VAL A 50 9.59 -1.61 -2.29
N HIS A 51 9.28 -2.48 -1.34
CA HIS A 51 9.83 -3.82 -1.24
C HIS A 51 8.78 -4.83 -1.72
N PRO A 52 8.87 -5.35 -2.96
CA PRO A 52 7.95 -6.39 -3.40
C PRO A 52 8.08 -7.62 -2.50
N SER A 53 6.97 -8.03 -1.89
CA SER A 53 6.91 -9.28 -1.14
C SER A 53 6.85 -10.43 -2.14
N GLN A 54 7.93 -11.18 -2.28
CA GLN A 54 7.88 -12.46 -3.00
C GLN A 54 7.31 -13.57 -2.10
N SER A 55 6.36 -13.32 -1.21
CA SER A 55 5.78 -14.39 -0.40
C SER A 55 4.47 -14.88 -1.02
N THR A 56 4.20 -16.18 -0.93
CA THR A 56 2.90 -16.75 -1.28
C THR A 56 1.83 -16.10 -0.39
N LYS A 57 1.03 -15.21 -0.96
CA LYS A 57 -0.13 -14.64 -0.27
C LYS A 57 -1.26 -15.65 -0.33
N LEU A 58 -1.52 -16.34 0.78
CA LEU A 58 -2.71 -17.17 0.91
C LEU A 58 -3.96 -16.29 0.78
N SER A 59 -4.77 -16.55 -0.23
CA SER A 59 -6.04 -15.87 -0.49
C SER A 59 -7.21 -16.65 0.11
N TYR A 60 -8.37 -16.00 0.22
CA TYR A 60 -9.60 -16.64 0.69
C TYR A 60 -10.01 -17.77 -0.26
N GLY A 61 -10.39 -18.92 0.29
CA GLY A 61 -10.98 -20.03 -0.43
C GLY A 61 -12.13 -20.63 0.36
N TRP A 62 -13.12 -21.18 -0.35
CA TRP A 62 -14.17 -21.97 0.29
C TRP A 62 -13.60 -23.32 0.69
N MET A 63 -13.48 -23.57 2.00
CA MET A 63 -13.04 -24.85 2.55
C MET A 63 -14.20 -25.53 3.28
N LYS A 64 -14.28 -26.86 3.18
CA LYS A 64 -15.32 -27.65 3.83
C LYS A 64 -15.12 -27.62 5.35
N ALA A 65 -16.19 -27.44 6.12
CA ALA A 65 -16.12 -27.34 7.58
C ALA A 65 -15.64 -28.66 8.22
N GLY A 66 -14.62 -28.59 9.09
CA GLY A 66 -14.07 -29.72 9.84
C GLY A 66 -12.56 -29.58 10.07
N LYS A 67 -12.06 -29.95 11.26
CA LYS A 67 -10.67 -29.72 11.72
C LYS A 67 -9.58 -30.37 10.83
N ASN A 68 -9.95 -31.28 9.92
CA ASN A 68 -9.02 -32.18 9.21
C ASN A 68 -8.89 -31.91 7.69
N GLN A 69 -9.53 -30.87 7.13
CA GLN A 69 -9.51 -30.59 5.67
C GLN A 69 -8.77 -29.31 5.27
N VAL A 70 -8.00 -28.71 6.17
CA VAL A 70 -7.12 -27.59 5.81
C VAL A 70 -5.86 -28.17 5.16
N LYS A 71 -5.78 -28.15 3.82
CA LYS A 71 -4.54 -28.47 3.12
C LYS A 71 -3.50 -27.41 3.48
N GLY A 72 -2.40 -27.82 4.11
CA GLY A 72 -1.24 -26.97 4.35
C GLY A 72 -0.62 -26.52 3.05
N VAL A 73 -0.22 -25.25 2.99
CA VAL A 73 0.59 -24.71 1.88
C VAL A 73 1.99 -24.51 2.44
N GLU A 74 2.94 -25.25 1.90
CA GLU A 74 4.36 -25.07 2.20
C GLU A 74 4.79 -23.65 1.79
N THR A 75 5.42 -22.91 2.70
CA THR A 75 5.94 -21.56 2.43
C THR A 75 7.43 -21.50 2.72
N THR A 76 8.19 -20.89 1.82
CA THR A 76 9.64 -20.72 1.99
C THR A 76 9.93 -19.38 2.66
N GLY A 77 10.63 -19.40 3.80
CA GLY A 77 10.81 -18.26 4.70
C GLY A 77 11.87 -17.22 4.30
N SER A 78 12.69 -17.47 3.29
CA SER A 78 13.78 -16.56 2.89
C SER A 78 13.78 -16.29 1.39
N ARG A 79 13.57 -15.04 1.01
CA ARG A 79 13.81 -14.54 -0.35
C ARG A 79 14.58 -13.23 -0.27
N THR A 80 15.47 -13.02 -1.23
CA THR A 80 16.25 -11.78 -1.39
C THR A 80 15.30 -10.59 -1.42
N ARG A 81 15.54 -9.60 -0.56
CA ARG A 81 14.76 -8.35 -0.60
C ARG A 81 15.22 -7.53 -1.80
N LEU A 82 14.27 -7.17 -2.65
CA LEU A 82 14.47 -6.19 -3.71
C LEU A 82 13.95 -4.83 -3.21
N ASN A 83 14.68 -3.76 -3.52
CA ASN A 83 14.25 -2.39 -3.26
C ASN A 83 14.01 -1.72 -4.61
N ILE A 84 12.77 -1.38 -4.90
CA ILE A 84 12.42 -0.63 -6.11
C ILE A 84 12.19 0.81 -5.67
N LEU A 85 13.01 1.72 -6.19
CA LEU A 85 12.84 3.16 -6.00
C LEU A 85 12.23 3.76 -7.26
N GLY A 86 11.22 4.60 -7.10
CA GLY A 86 10.60 5.34 -8.18
C GLY A 86 10.58 6.83 -7.87
N ALA A 87 10.71 7.66 -8.91
CA ALA A 87 10.53 9.10 -8.83
C ALA A 87 9.53 9.53 -9.91
N LEU A 88 8.55 10.35 -9.54
CA LEU A 88 7.50 10.84 -10.43
C LEU A 88 7.60 12.37 -10.56
N ASN A 89 7.66 12.86 -11.80
CA ASN A 89 7.55 14.28 -12.11
C ASN A 89 6.11 14.59 -12.55
N LEU A 90 5.35 15.29 -11.72
CA LEU A 90 3.95 15.64 -12.04
C LEU A 90 3.82 16.67 -13.17
N GLN A 91 4.86 17.45 -13.46
CA GLN A 91 4.83 18.43 -14.56
C GLN A 91 4.98 17.77 -15.94
N ARG A 92 5.42 16.51 -15.99
CA ARG A 92 5.73 15.76 -17.22
C ARG A 92 5.10 14.37 -17.19
N ILE A 93 3.90 14.27 -16.63
CA ILE A 93 3.24 12.98 -16.39
C ILE A 93 2.93 12.21 -17.68
N GLU A 94 2.91 12.90 -18.82
CA GLU A 94 2.68 12.32 -20.16
C GLU A 94 3.97 11.93 -20.88
N ASP A 95 5.15 12.32 -20.37
CA ASP A 95 6.43 11.92 -20.93
C ASP A 95 6.81 10.53 -20.37
N PRO A 96 6.92 9.49 -21.22
CA PRO A 96 7.18 8.11 -20.79
C PRO A 96 8.61 7.87 -20.27
#